data_AF-A0A7L5DJR9-F1
#
_entry.id   AF-A0A7L5DJR9-F1
#
_cell.length_a   1.000
_cell.length_b   1.000
_cell.length_c   1.000
_cell.angle_alpha   90.00
_cell.angle_beta   90.00
_cell.angle_gamma   90.00
#
_symmetry.space_group_name_H-M   'P 1'
#
loop_
_entity.id
_entity.type
_entity.pdbx_description
1 polymer ?
#
loop_
_entity_poly.entity_id
_entity_poly.type
_entity_poly.pdbx_seq_one_letter_code
_entity_poly.pdbx_strand_id
1 'polypeptide(L)'
;MHASSSTNSSAIPTQAPLGQLIQILLNLASPGTACYQAHQLRSDGVYRVVVRTVNGFQLVSIPAPALLLAELGILVDSDRYTISQQLGRADEKVNVVDQLVSLAHVN
;
A
#
# COMPACT_ATOMS: atom_id res chain seq x y z
N MET A 1 -14.44 49.14 -21.91
CA MET A 1 -13.91 48.38 -20.75
C MET A 1 -14.35 46.94 -20.91
N HIS A 2 -13.48 46.05 -21.39
CA HIS A 2 -13.80 44.63 -21.56
C HIS A 2 -13.53 43.90 -20.24
N ALA A 3 -14.57 43.35 -19.63
CA ALA A 3 -14.43 42.44 -18.50
C ALA A 3 -14.00 41.07 -19.02
N SER A 4 -12.73 40.73 -18.84
CA SER A 4 -12.24 39.38 -19.06
C SER A 4 -12.81 38.48 -17.97
N SER A 5 -13.76 37.62 -18.35
CA SER A 5 -14.30 36.57 -17.49
C SER A 5 -13.19 35.54 -17.27
N SER A 6 -12.55 35.58 -16.09
CA SER A 6 -11.64 34.54 -15.65
C SER A 6 -12.47 33.29 -15.37
N THR A 7 -12.50 32.36 -16.32
CA THR A 7 -13.03 31.02 -16.10
C THR A 7 -12.19 30.37 -15.00
N ASN A 8 -12.74 30.30 -13.79
CA ASN A 8 -12.31 29.40 -12.75
C ASN A 8 -12.50 27.97 -13.29
N SER A 9 -11.51 27.48 -14.03
CA SER A 9 -11.36 26.06 -14.29
C SER A 9 -11.21 25.40 -12.92
N SER A 10 -12.30 24.83 -12.41
CA SER A 10 -12.22 23.84 -11.34
C SER A 10 -11.25 22.78 -11.86
N ALA A 11 -10.04 22.76 -11.30
CA ALA A 11 -9.10 21.69 -11.53
C ALA A 11 -9.76 20.44 -10.94
N ILE A 12 -10.44 19.66 -11.78
CA ILE A 12 -10.87 18.32 -11.44
C ILE A 12 -9.60 17.63 -10.96
N PRO A 13 -9.55 17.11 -9.71
CA PRO A 13 -8.37 16.42 -9.22
C PRO A 13 -8.06 15.31 -10.22
N THR A 14 -6.90 15.39 -10.88
CA THR A 14 -6.44 14.31 -11.74
C THR A 14 -6.30 13.09 -10.85
N GLN A 15 -7.09 12.03 -11.12
CA GLN A 15 -7.01 10.80 -10.35
C GLN A 15 -5.55 10.36 -10.27
N ALA A 16 -5.06 10.15 -9.05
CA ALA A 16 -3.68 9.72 -8.86
C ALA A 16 -3.50 8.34 -9.53
N PRO A 17 -2.39 8.11 -10.24
CA PRO A 17 -2.08 6.78 -10.77
C PRO A 17 -2.18 5.73 -9.66
N LEU A 18 -2.76 4.57 -9.95
CA LEU A 18 -3.08 3.54 -8.94
C LEU A 18 -1.88 3.16 -8.04
N GLY A 19 -0.66 3.10 -8.59
CA GLY A 19 0.54 2.87 -7.79
C GLY A 19 0.82 3.96 -6.74
N GLN A 20 0.51 5.21 -7.05
CA GLN A 20 0.62 6.33 -6.12
C GLN A 20 -0.44 6.25 -5.02
N LEU A 21 -1.68 5.88 -5.35
CA LEU A 21 -2.74 5.64 -4.34
C LEU A 21 -2.35 4.49 -3.40
N ILE A 22 -1.81 3.41 -3.94
CA ILE A 22 -1.28 2.31 -3.14
C ILE A 22 -0.16 2.81 -2.22
N GLN A 23 0.77 3.61 -2.73
CA GLN A 23 1.85 4.18 -1.92
C GLN A 23 1.32 5.10 -0.80
N ILE A 24 0.31 5.92 -1.08
CA ILE A 24 -0.36 6.78 -0.09
C ILE A 24 -0.99 5.93 1.00
N LEU A 25 -1.77 4.93 0.64
CA LEU A 25 -2.41 4.01 1.58
C LEU A 25 -1.38 3.27 2.45
N LEU A 26 -0.28 2.79 1.87
CA LEU A 26 0.83 2.18 2.61
C LEU A 26 1.43 3.17 3.62
N ASN A 27 1.65 4.42 3.23
CA ASN A 27 2.19 5.45 4.11
C ASN A 27 1.20 5.86 5.21
N LEU A 28 -0.10 5.92 4.93
CA LEU A 28 -1.13 6.18 5.93
C LEU A 28 -1.24 5.03 6.94
N ALA A 29 -1.10 3.79 6.47
CA ALA A 29 -1.17 2.62 7.34
C ALA A 29 0.10 2.47 8.20
N SER A 30 1.27 2.63 7.61
CA SER A 30 2.56 2.38 8.25
C SER A 30 3.67 3.23 7.61
N PRO A 31 3.84 4.49 8.07
CA PRO A 31 4.73 5.47 7.44
C PRO A 31 6.16 4.95 7.23
N GLY A 32 6.67 5.04 6.00
CA GLY A 32 8.06 4.74 5.67
C GLY A 32 8.46 3.25 5.73
N THR A 33 7.51 2.35 5.97
CA THR A 33 7.82 0.91 6.13
C THR A 33 7.84 0.13 4.81
N ALA A 34 7.13 0.62 3.79
CA ALA A 34 6.93 -0.09 2.53
C ALA A 34 6.90 0.86 1.33
N CYS A 35 7.60 0.47 0.26
CA CYS A 35 7.59 1.14 -1.04
C CYS A 35 6.89 0.26 -2.07
N TYR A 36 5.85 0.78 -2.73
CA TYR A 36 5.15 0.13 -3.83
C TYR A 36 6.11 -0.28 -4.96
N GLN A 37 5.88 -1.46 -5.55
CA GLN A 37 6.66 -1.96 -6.70
C GLN A 37 5.74 -2.39 -7.84
N ALA A 38 4.76 -3.24 -7.55
CA ALA A 38 3.83 -3.79 -8.53
C ALA A 38 2.50 -4.17 -7.87
N HIS A 39 1.45 -4.32 -8.66
CA HIS A 39 0.18 -4.87 -8.18
C HIS A 39 -0.51 -5.73 -9.25
N GLN A 40 -1.41 -6.59 -8.79
CA GLN A 40 -2.35 -7.33 -9.63
C GLN A 40 -3.71 -7.35 -8.94
N LEU A 41 -4.76 -6.96 -9.67
CA LEU A 41 -6.14 -7.14 -9.22
C LEU A 41 -6.56 -8.60 -9.40
N ARG A 42 -7.11 -9.20 -8.34
CA ARG A 42 -7.73 -10.53 -8.39
C ARG A 42 -9.23 -10.42 -8.65
N SER A 43 -9.82 -11.54 -9.08
CA SER A 43 -11.26 -11.65 -9.34
C SER A 43 -12.14 -11.48 -8.10
N ASP A 44 -11.58 -11.64 -6.90
CA ASP A 44 -12.26 -11.40 -5.61
C ASP A 44 -12.24 -9.92 -5.18
N GLY A 45 -11.77 -9.01 -6.03
CA GLY A 45 -11.73 -7.58 -5.74
C GLY A 45 -10.60 -7.16 -4.80
N VAL A 46 -9.59 -8.02 -4.63
CA VAL A 46 -8.42 -7.74 -3.79
C VAL A 46 -7.18 -7.51 -4.67
N TYR A 47 -6.49 -6.40 -4.44
CA TYR A 47 -5.17 -6.17 -5.01
C TYR A 47 -4.12 -6.97 -4.25
N ARG A 48 -3.33 -7.76 -4.98
CA ARG A 48 -2.06 -8.30 -4.50
C ARG A 48 -0.97 -7.33 -4.87
N VAL A 49 -0.37 -6.70 -3.87
CA VAL A 49 0.63 -5.64 -4.05
C VAL A 49 1.98 -6.14 -3.59
N VAL A 50 2.96 -6.07 -4.47
CA VAL A 50 4.36 -6.28 -4.12
C VAL A 50 4.91 -4.96 -3.60
N VAL A 51 5.46 -5.01 -2.38
CA VAL A 51 6.13 -3.87 -1.74
C VAL A 51 7.57 -4.23 -1.42
N ARG A 52 8.46 -3.24 -1.45
CA ARG A 52 9.81 -3.33 -0.92
C ARG A 52 9.82 -2.77 0.49
N THR A 53 10.33 -3.55 1.43
CA THR A 53 10.54 -3.18 2.83
C THR A 53 12.04 -3.22 3.15
N VAL A 54 12.41 -2.88 4.38
CA VAL A 54 13.79 -3.06 4.87
C VAL A 54 14.24 -4.52 4.84
N ASN A 55 13.30 -5.46 5.00
CA ASN A 55 13.55 -6.90 5.01
C ASN A 55 13.39 -7.56 3.62
N GLY A 56 13.37 -6.77 2.55
CA GLY A 56 13.17 -7.26 1.18
C GLY A 56 11.74 -7.12 0.68
N PHE A 57 11.35 -7.96 -0.29
CA PHE A 57 10.04 -7.88 -0.93
C PHE A 57 8.97 -8.63 -0.15
N GLN A 58 7.78 -8.03 -0.06
CA GLN A 58 6.62 -8.59 0.62
C GLN A 58 5.37 -8.45 -0.24
N LEU A 59 4.41 -9.35 -0.01
CA LEU A 59 3.11 -9.31 -0.67
C LEU A 59 2.04 -8.84 0.31
N VAL A 60 1.38 -7.73 0.00
CA VAL A 60 0.29 -7.14 0.79
C VAL A 60 -1.01 -7.29 0.04
N SER A 61 -2.08 -7.59 0.76
CA SER A 61 -3.44 -7.70 0.23
C SER A 61 -4.22 -6.44 0.59
N ILE A 62 -4.73 -5.74 -0.42
CA ILE A 62 -5.47 -4.49 -0.25
C ILE A 62 -6.84 -4.65 -0.94
N PRO A 63 -7.96 -4.61 -0.19
CA PRO A 63 -9.29 -4.59 -0.80
C PRO A 63 -9.46 -3.38 -1.71
N ALA A 64 -10.06 -3.55 -2.90
CA ALA A 64 -10.35 -2.43 -3.79
C ALA A 64 -11.14 -1.28 -3.13
N PRO A 65 -12.12 -1.53 -2.24
CA PRO A 65 -12.80 -0.46 -1.51
C PRO A 65 -11.86 0.40 -0.66
N ALA A 66 -10.84 -0.19 -0.04
CA ALA A 66 -9.87 0.54 0.78
C ALA A 66 -9.05 1.53 -0.06
N LEU A 67 -8.73 1.18 -1.32
CA LEU A 67 -8.06 2.08 -2.26
C LEU A 67 -8.95 3.23 -2.73
N LEU A 68 -10.23 2.95 -2.98
CA LEU A 68 -11.20 3.97 -3.37
C LEU A 68 -11.45 4.98 -2.24
N LEU A 69 -11.50 4.52 -0.99
CA LEU A 69 -11.59 5.40 0.17
C LEU A 69 -10.31 6.22 0.36
N ALA A 70 -9.13 5.62 0.11
CA ALA A 70 -7.85 6.34 0.20
C ALA A 70 -7.71 7.45 -0.86
N GLU A 71 -8.31 7.28 -2.05
CA GLU A 71 -8.41 8.35 -3.06
C GLU A 71 -9.19 9.56 -2.53
N LEU A 72 -10.14 9.35 -1.62
CA LEU A 72 -10.90 10.38 -0.91
C LEU A 72 -10.19 10.87 0.36
N GLY A 73 -8.98 10.40 0.65
CA GLY A 73 -8.25 10.70 1.89
C GLY A 73 -8.81 10.01 3.13
N ILE A 74 -9.69 9.02 2.96
CA ILE A 74 -10.32 8.27 4.04
C ILE A 74 -9.57 6.94 4.20
N LEU A 75 -9.02 6.69 5.38
CA LEU A 75 -8.50 5.39 5.75
C LEU A 75 -9.30 4.86 6.94
N VAL A 76 -9.99 3.73 6.75
CA VAL A 76 -10.74 3.07 7.82
C VAL A 76 -9.74 2.39 8.76
N ASP A 77 -9.97 2.49 10.07
CA ASP A 77 -9.07 1.91 11.09
C ASP A 77 -8.87 0.39 10.92
N SER A 78 -9.89 -0.33 10.45
CA SER A 78 -9.80 -1.76 10.16
C SER A 78 -8.84 -2.06 9.01
N ASP A 79 -8.90 -1.26 7.94
CA ASP A 79 -8.02 -1.41 6.78
C ASP A 79 -6.59 -1.03 7.15
N ARG A 80 -6.42 0.09 7.87
CA ARG A 80 -5.15 0.49 8.46
C ARG A 80 -4.53 -0.64 9.26
N TYR A 81 -5.25 -1.15 10.26
CA TYR A 81 -4.77 -2.22 11.13
C TYR A 81 -4.39 -3.48 10.33
N THR A 82 -5.23 -3.87 9.36
CA THR A 82 -4.99 -5.06 8.53
C THR A 82 -3.75 -4.92 7.65
N ILE A 83 -3.50 -3.73 7.09
CA ILE A 83 -2.30 -3.45 6.30
C ILE A 83 -1.06 -3.40 7.19
N SER A 84 -1.11 -2.67 8.31
CA SER A 84 0.01 -2.60 9.27
C SER A 84 0.40 -3.98 9.78
N GLN A 85 -0.57 -4.85 10.07
CA GLN A 85 -0.30 -6.21 10.52
C GLN A 85 0.33 -7.08 9.42
N GLN A 86 -0.07 -6.92 8.16
CA GLN A 86 0.59 -7.63 7.06
C GLN A 86 2.05 -7.21 6.89
N LEU A 87 2.34 -5.92 7.08
CA LEU A 87 3.71 -5.38 7.02
C LEU A 87 4.57 -5.80 8.23
N GLY A 88 3.97 -5.89 9.43
CA GLY A 88 4.67 -6.32 10.64
C GLY A 88 4.93 -7.83 10.71
N ARG A 89 3.97 -8.67 10.27
CA ARG A 89 4.09 -10.14 10.32
C ARG A 89 5.14 -10.72 9.38
N ALA A 90 5.57 -9.97 8.38
CA ALA A 90 6.66 -10.42 7.52
C ALA A 90 8.01 -10.40 8.27
N ASP A 91 8.17 -9.58 9.30
CA ASP A 91 9.36 -9.58 10.17
C ASP A 91 9.46 -10.87 11.01
N GLU A 92 8.34 -11.39 11.51
CA GLU A 92 8.30 -12.67 12.23
C GLU A 92 8.62 -13.86 11.31
N LYS A 93 8.13 -13.86 10.07
CA LYS A 93 8.36 -14.98 9.15
C LYS A 93 9.81 -15.08 8.66
N VAL A 94 10.50 -13.96 8.49
CA VAL A 94 11.94 -13.97 8.15
C VAL A 94 12.76 -14.53 9.32
N ASN A 95 12.48 -14.09 10.55
CA ASN A 95 13.15 -14.62 11.75
C ASN A 95 12.97 -16.14 11.93
N VAL A 96 11.77 -16.68 11.65
CA VAL A 96 11.52 -18.12 11.77
C VAL A 96 12.29 -18.90 10.69
N VAL A 97 12.36 -18.39 9.46
CA VAL A 97 13.12 -19.05 8.38
C VAL A 97 14.62 -18.99 8.67
N ASP A 98 15.15 -17.86 9.13
CA ASP A 98 16.57 -17.73 9.48
C ASP A 98 16.96 -18.64 10.66
N GLN A 99 16.11 -18.81 11.67
CA GLN A 99 16.34 -19.79 12.75
C GLN A 99 16.36 -21.24 12.24
N LEU A 100 15.45 -21.60 11.32
CA LEU A 100 15.39 -22.94 10.76
C LEU A 100 16.58 -23.25 9.85
N VAL A 101 17.04 -22.26 9.07
CA VAL A 101 18.24 -22.39 8.21
C VAL A 101 19.51 -22.48 9.07
N SER A 102 19.57 -21.76 10.19
CA SER A 102 20.69 -21.83 11.14
C SER A 102 20.78 -23.20 11.83
N LEU A 103 19.65 -23.81 12.19
CA LEU A 103 19.61 -25.16 12.76
C LEU A 103 19.98 -26.26 11.75
N ALA A 104 19.76 -26.03 10.45
CA ALA A 104 20.09 -26.99 9.39
C ALA A 104 21.58 -27.04 9.02
N HIS A 105 22.40 -26.05 9.42
CA HIS A 105 23.84 -26.00 9.12
C HIS A 105 24.75 -26.56 10.22
N VAL A 106 24.17 -27.13 11.30
CA VAL A 106 24.93 -27.63 12.47
C VAL A 106 24.95 -29.17 12.54
N ASN A 107 24.61 -29.89 11.47
CA ASN A 107 24.79 -31.35 11.40
C ASN A 107 25.69 -31.76 10.23
#